data_AF-A0A261Q6M7-F1
#
_entry.id   AF-A0A261Q6M7-F1
#
_cell.length_a   1.000
_cell.length_b   1.000
_cell.length_c   1.000
_cell.angle_alpha   90.00
_cell.angle_beta   90.00
_cell.angle_gamma   90.00
#
_symmetry.space_group_name_H-M   'P 1'
#
loop_
_entity.id
_entity.type
_entity.pdbx_description
1 polymer ?
#
loop_
_entity_poly.entity_id
_entity_poly.type
_entity_poly.pdbx_seq_one_letter_code
_entity_poly.pdbx_strand_id
1 'polypeptide(L)'
;MEKLIVFNGHSMNISQDGEMISLTDLWKACGADDSKRPAFWVRQEEAVGFIKATAKFFKCDLKSLLKTAKGRYSGGTWAHVQIALEYAQYLSPDLAVQVNRVFLERLEEEANPELALKRGQERATLGWKRKGKDDK
;
A
#
# COMPACT_ATOMS: atom_id res chain seq x y z
N MET A 1 -12.30 -0.56 10.29
CA MET A 1 -12.31 0.91 10.11
C MET A 1 -11.85 1.17 8.68
N GLU A 2 -12.52 2.05 7.93
CA GLU A 2 -12.13 2.37 6.56
C GLU A 2 -10.99 3.39 6.57
N LYS A 3 -9.95 3.17 5.74
CA LYS A 3 -8.88 4.15 5.56
C LYS A 3 -8.98 4.74 4.18
N LEU A 4 -9.05 6.07 4.11
CA LEU A 4 -8.95 6.80 2.87
C LEU A 4 -7.51 6.69 2.35
N ILE A 5 -7.31 5.93 1.28
CA ILE A 5 -6.05 5.96 0.54
C ILE A 5 -6.27 6.89 -0.65
N VAL A 6 -5.49 7.98 -0.70
CA VAL A 6 -5.47 8.86 -1.87
C VAL A 6 -4.43 8.32 -2.83
N PHE A 7 -4.89 7.78 -3.95
CA PHE A 7 -4.03 7.30 -5.03
C PHE A 7 -4.34 8.11 -6.30
N ASN A 8 -3.31 8.70 -6.93
CA ASN A 8 -3.48 9.58 -8.11
C ASN A 8 -4.55 10.68 -7.94
N GLY A 9 -4.65 11.28 -6.75
CA GLY A 9 -5.65 12.33 -6.45
C GLY A 9 -7.08 11.81 -6.24
N HIS A 10 -7.31 10.50 -6.32
CA HIS A 10 -8.61 9.88 -6.07
C HIS A 10 -8.63 9.29 -4.66
N SER A 11 -9.62 9.70 -3.87
CA SER A 11 -9.95 9.07 -2.59
C SER A 11 -10.59 7.71 -2.85
N MET A 12 -9.92 6.63 -2.44
CA MET A 12 -10.46 5.28 -2.52
C MET A 12 -10.73 4.76 -1.12
N ASN A 13 -11.94 4.22 -0.91
CA ASN A 13 -12.28 3.52 0.31
C ASN A 13 -11.80 2.08 0.20
N ILE A 14 -10.73 1.76 0.92
CA ILE A 14 -10.19 0.40 1.01
C ILE A 14 -10.48 -0.12 2.41
N SER A 15 -11.12 -1.29 2.49
CA SER A 15 -11.45 -1.89 3.78
C SER A 15 -10.18 -2.30 4.53
N GLN A 16 -10.14 -2.00 5.82
CA GLN A 16 -9.03 -2.34 6.72
C GLN A 16 -9.53 -2.93 8.05
N ASP A 17 -8.80 -3.95 8.50
CA ASP A 17 -9.02 -4.68 9.75
C ASP A 17 -7.67 -4.92 10.44
N GLY A 18 -7.33 -4.09 11.42
CA GLY A 18 -5.98 -4.05 12.00
C GLY A 18 -4.95 -3.69 10.93
N GLU A 19 -3.93 -4.52 10.75
CA GLU A 19 -2.91 -4.38 9.69
C GLU A 19 -3.32 -5.04 8.37
N MET A 20 -4.51 -5.65 8.32
CA MET A 20 -5.01 -6.34 7.13
C MET A 20 -5.78 -5.38 6.23
N ILE A 21 -5.44 -5.39 4.95
CA ILE A 21 -6.04 -4.59 3.89
C ILE A 21 -6.75 -5.52 2.91
N SER A 22 -7.94 -5.11 2.45
CA SER A 22 -8.69 -5.83 1.41
C SER A 22 -8.01 -5.69 0.05
N LEU A 23 -7.38 -6.76 -0.43
CA LEU A 23 -6.84 -6.84 -1.80
C LEU A 23 -7.98 -6.80 -2.83
N THR A 24 -9.16 -7.27 -2.45
CA THR A 24 -10.34 -7.25 -3.33
C THR A 24 -10.82 -5.82 -3.58
N ASP A 25 -10.78 -4.95 -2.57
CA ASP A 25 -11.15 -3.56 -2.77
C ASP A 25 -10.07 -2.80 -3.53
N LEU A 26 -8.78 -3.09 -3.28
CA LEU A 26 -7.69 -2.53 -4.09
C LEU A 26 -7.84 -2.90 -5.57
N TRP A 27 -8.11 -4.17 -5.86
CA TRP A 27 -8.36 -4.65 -7.21
C TRP A 27 -9.53 -3.92 -7.89
N LYS A 28 -10.66 -3.78 -7.20
CA LYS A 28 -11.83 -3.05 -7.71
C LYS A 28 -11.51 -1.58 -7.97
N ALA A 29 -10.79 -0.95 -7.05
CA ALA A 29 -10.42 0.45 -7.14
C ALA A 29 -9.42 0.72 -8.29
N CYS A 30 -8.63 -0.29 -8.67
CA CYS A 30 -7.71 -0.24 -9.81
C CYS A 30 -8.34 -0.80 -11.12
N GLY A 31 -9.66 -0.75 -11.26
CA GLY A 31 -10.34 -1.07 -12.53
C GLY A 31 -10.78 -2.53 -12.70
N ALA A 32 -10.61 -3.37 -11.68
CA ALA A 32 -11.16 -4.73 -11.62
C ALA A 32 -10.77 -5.64 -12.81
N ASP A 33 -9.54 -5.54 -13.34
CA ASP A 33 -9.05 -6.43 -14.39
C ASP A 33 -9.07 -7.91 -13.94
N ASP A 34 -9.84 -8.74 -14.63
CA ASP A 34 -10.04 -10.15 -14.29
C ASP A 34 -8.74 -10.97 -14.28
N SER A 35 -7.76 -10.61 -15.11
CA SER A 35 -6.45 -11.27 -15.14
C SER A 35 -5.61 -10.98 -13.90
N LYS A 36 -5.91 -9.87 -13.21
CA LYS A 36 -5.17 -9.41 -12.04
C LYS A 36 -5.85 -9.73 -10.71
N ARG A 37 -6.95 -10.49 -10.68
CA ARG A 37 -7.68 -10.79 -9.44
C ARG A 37 -6.76 -11.28 -8.31
N PRO A 38 -7.01 -10.90 -7.04
CA PRO A 38 -6.14 -11.27 -5.92
C PRO A 38 -5.97 -12.78 -5.78
N ALA A 39 -7.04 -13.55 -5.99
CA ALA A 39 -7.01 -15.01 -5.89
C ALA A 39 -6.09 -15.69 -6.92
N PHE A 40 -5.81 -15.03 -8.05
CA PHE A 40 -4.85 -15.49 -9.04
C PHE A 40 -3.45 -14.98 -8.72
N TRP A 41 -3.32 -13.69 -8.40
CA TRP A 41 -2.04 -13.07 -8.07
C TRP A 41 -1.32 -13.78 -6.91
N VAL A 42 -2.01 -14.11 -5.82
CA VAL A 42 -1.38 -14.80 -4.66
C VAL A 42 -0.84 -16.20 -4.97
N ARG A 43 -1.11 -16.73 -6.17
CA ARG A 43 -0.60 -18.03 -6.64
C ARG A 43 0.56 -17.89 -7.63
N GLN A 44 0.84 -16.68 -8.11
CA GLN A 44 2.00 -16.41 -8.96
C GLN A 44 3.29 -16.65 -8.17
N GLU A 45 4.33 -17.12 -8.84
CA GLU A 45 5.58 -17.54 -8.20
C GLU A 45 6.23 -16.38 -7.45
N GLU A 46 6.24 -15.19 -8.06
CA GLU A 46 6.80 -13.96 -7.50
C GLU A 46 6.05 -13.53 -6.24
N ALA A 47 4.70 -13.55 -6.27
CA ALA A 47 3.87 -13.21 -5.13
C ALA A 47 4.07 -14.21 -3.99
N VAL A 48 4.12 -15.51 -4.29
CA VAL A 48 4.40 -16.56 -3.29
C VAL A 48 5.77 -16.35 -2.66
N GLY A 49 6.79 -16.02 -3.46
CA GLY A 49 8.14 -15.68 -3.00
C GLY A 49 8.13 -14.49 -2.04
N PHE A 50 7.48 -13.39 -2.43
CA PHE A 50 7.37 -12.18 -1.63
C PHE A 50 6.65 -12.41 -0.29
N ILE A 51 5.52 -13.13 -0.31
CA ILE A 51 4.74 -13.42 0.90
C ILE A 51 5.57 -14.28 1.87
N LYS A 52 6.32 -15.28 1.38
CA LYS A 52 7.24 -16.07 2.21
C LYS A 52 8.38 -15.24 2.79
N ALA A 53 8.94 -14.32 2.01
CA ALA A 53 9.97 -13.39 2.51
C ALA A 53 9.42 -12.48 3.61
N THR A 54 8.19 -12.00 3.45
CA THR A 54 7.48 -11.18 4.45
C THR A 54 7.24 -11.97 5.74
N ALA A 55 6.77 -13.22 5.64
CA ALA A 55 6.61 -14.13 6.78
C ALA A 55 7.92 -14.35 7.55
N LYS A 56 9.02 -14.57 6.82
CA LYS A 56 10.35 -14.71 7.41
C LYS A 56 10.81 -13.43 8.11
N PHE A 57 10.58 -12.27 7.50
CA PHE A 57 10.98 -10.96 8.05
C PHE A 57 10.29 -10.68 9.39
N PHE A 58 8.97 -10.88 9.46
CA PHE A 58 8.20 -10.69 10.69
C PHE A 58 8.23 -11.88 11.65
N LYS A 59 8.90 -13.00 11.28
CA LYS A 59 8.95 -14.24 12.06
C LYS A 59 7.56 -14.76 12.43
N CYS A 60 6.65 -14.79 11.46
CA CYS A 60 5.27 -15.20 11.65
C CYS A 60 4.79 -16.18 10.58
N ASP A 61 3.63 -16.81 10.81
CA ASP A 61 3.03 -17.75 9.89
C ASP A 61 2.34 -17.07 8.70
N LEU A 62 2.33 -17.71 7.54
CA LEU A 62 1.63 -17.20 6.34
C LEU A 62 0.15 -16.86 6.59
N LYS A 63 -0.51 -17.61 7.49
CA LYS A 63 -1.93 -17.43 7.82
C LYS A 63 -2.21 -16.11 8.57
N SER A 64 -1.23 -15.54 9.27
CA SER A 64 -1.39 -14.23 9.91
C SER A 64 -1.27 -13.09 8.89
N LEU A 65 -0.61 -13.35 7.76
CA LEU A 65 -0.33 -12.34 6.73
C LEU A 65 -1.33 -12.36 5.56
N LEU A 66 -2.02 -13.48 5.33
CA LEU A 66 -2.96 -13.62 4.22
C LEU A 66 -4.17 -14.47 4.66
N LYS A 67 -5.36 -13.90 4.52
CA LYS A 67 -6.64 -14.59 4.79
C LYS A 67 -7.60 -14.44 3.62
N THR A 68 -8.28 -15.52 3.29
CA THR A 68 -9.39 -15.52 2.32
C THR A 68 -10.69 -15.80 3.07
N ALA A 69 -11.66 -14.90 2.96
CA ALA A 69 -12.99 -15.07 3.54
C ALA A 69 -14.02 -15.32 2.45
N LYS A 70 -14.98 -16.23 2.71
CA LYS A 70 -16.16 -16.42 1.86
C LYS A 70 -17.32 -15.61 2.45
N GLY A 71 -18.07 -14.90 1.62
CA GLY A 71 -19.26 -14.16 2.05
C GLY A 71 -19.62 -12.99 1.15
N ARG A 72 -20.90 -12.59 1.16
CA ARG A 72 -21.43 -11.50 0.32
C ARG A 72 -20.92 -10.10 0.74
N TYR A 73 -20.70 -9.90 2.04
CA TYR A 73 -20.38 -8.57 2.61
C TYR A 73 -18.97 -8.46 3.20
N SER A 74 -18.38 -9.56 3.66
CA SER A 74 -17.02 -9.64 4.23
C SER A 74 -16.09 -10.60 3.47
N GLY A 75 -16.55 -11.10 2.32
CA GLY A 75 -15.75 -12.00 1.49
C GLY A 75 -14.67 -11.26 0.71
N GLY A 76 -13.57 -11.95 0.44
CA GLY A 76 -12.44 -11.39 -0.29
C GLY A 76 -11.10 -11.94 0.17
N THR A 77 -10.05 -11.45 -0.47
CA THR A 77 -8.66 -11.69 -0.06
C THR A 77 -8.16 -10.50 0.73
N TRP A 78 -7.64 -10.76 1.92
CA TRP A 78 -7.11 -9.76 2.83
C TRP A 78 -5.67 -10.09 3.14
N ALA A 79 -4.80 -9.09 3.17
CA ALA A 79 -3.39 -9.29 3.43
C ALA A 79 -2.81 -8.19 4.31
N HIS A 80 -1.74 -8.52 5.03
CA HIS A 80 -0.93 -7.56 5.77
C HIS A 80 -0.50 -6.40 4.85
N VAL A 81 -0.41 -5.18 5.39
CA VAL A 81 -0.16 -3.94 4.62
C VAL A 81 1.03 -4.03 3.66
N GLN A 82 2.10 -4.75 4.01
CA GLN A 82 3.26 -4.93 3.12
C GLN A 82 2.93 -5.76 1.87
N ILE A 83 2.12 -6.82 2.01
CA ILE A 83 1.65 -7.63 0.88
C ILE A 83 0.63 -6.84 0.06
N ALA A 84 -0.22 -6.05 0.72
CA ALA A 84 -1.18 -5.21 0.04
C ALA A 84 -0.51 -4.12 -0.81
N LEU A 85 0.60 -3.54 -0.33
CA LEU A 85 1.40 -2.59 -1.10
C LEU A 85 2.04 -3.26 -2.32
N GLU A 86 2.60 -4.45 -2.17
CA GLU A 86 3.17 -5.22 -3.29
C GLU A 86 2.11 -5.51 -4.36
N TYR A 87 0.92 -5.96 -3.94
CA TYR A 87 -0.18 -6.19 -4.86
C TYR A 87 -0.64 -4.90 -5.55
N ALA A 88 -0.67 -3.77 -4.83
CA ALA A 88 -1.04 -2.49 -5.41
C ALA A 88 -0.03 -2.03 -6.49
N GLN A 89 1.26 -2.29 -6.30
CA GLN A 89 2.30 -2.05 -7.32
C GLN A 89 2.09 -2.93 -8.56
N TYR A 90 1.72 -4.20 -8.38
CA TYR A 90 1.36 -5.09 -9.48
C TYR A 90 0.12 -4.60 -10.27
N LEU A 91 -0.84 -4.00 -9.57
CA LEU A 91 -2.02 -3.42 -10.20
C LEU A 91 -1.68 -2.18 -11.03
N SER A 92 -0.78 -1.31 -10.55
CA SER A 92 -0.43 -0.03 -11.17
C SER A 92 1.08 0.20 -11.26
N PRO A 93 1.67 0.17 -12.47
CA PRO A 93 3.08 0.53 -12.67
C PRO A 93 3.41 1.95 -12.18
N ASP A 94 2.49 2.91 -12.33
CA ASP A 94 2.68 4.27 -11.81
C ASP A 94 2.81 4.29 -10.30
N LEU A 95 2.03 3.46 -9.58
CA LEU A 95 2.22 3.29 -8.14
C LEU A 95 3.59 2.72 -7.82
N ALA A 96 4.03 1.69 -8.56
CA ALA A 96 5.35 1.08 -8.36
C ALA A 96 6.46 2.11 -8.50
N VAL A 97 6.39 2.99 -9.50
CA VAL A 97 7.35 4.10 -9.68
C VAL A 97 7.33 5.05 -8.47
N GLN A 98 6.16 5.42 -7.97
CA GLN A 98 6.04 6.31 -6.81
C GLN A 98 6.57 5.67 -5.53
N VAL A 99 6.31 4.37 -5.30
CA VAL A 99 6.84 3.62 -4.15
C VAL A 99 8.36 3.56 -4.22
N ASN A 100 8.93 3.22 -5.38
CA ASN A 100 10.37 3.21 -5.59
C ASN A 100 10.99 4.58 -5.33
N ARG A 101 10.35 5.65 -5.81
CA ARG A 101 10.79 7.02 -5.56
C ARG A 101 10.85 7.33 -4.06
N VAL A 102 9.80 7.00 -3.29
CA VAL A 102 9.78 7.24 -1.83
C VAL A 102 10.87 6.45 -1.11
N PHE A 103 11.12 5.20 -1.52
CA PHE A 103 12.21 4.40 -0.98
C PHE A 103 13.57 5.03 -1.25
N LEU A 104 13.84 5.48 -2.48
CA LEU A 104 15.08 6.14 -2.85
C LEU A 104 15.25 7.49 -2.14
N GLU A 105 14.19 8.29 -2.05
CA GLU A 105 14.20 9.55 -1.29
C GLU A 105 14.60 9.32 0.18
N ARG A 106 14.16 8.20 0.78
CA ARG A 106 14.53 7.85 2.15
C ARG A 106 16.02 7.53 2.29
N LEU A 107 16.61 6.82 1.32
CA LEU A 107 18.04 6.53 1.32
C LEU A 107 18.89 7.81 1.19
N GLU A 108 18.45 8.76 0.37
CA GLU A 108 19.10 10.08 0.25
C GLU A 108 19.03 10.87 1.56
N GLU A 109 17.88 10.85 2.24
CA GLU A 109 17.68 11.50 3.53
C GLU A 109 18.54 10.86 4.64
N GLU A 110 18.77 9.56 4.61
CA GLU A 110 19.67 8.87 5.55
C GLU A 110 21.14 9.22 5.31
N ALA A 111 21.54 9.42 4.05
CA ALA A 111 22.88 9.87 3.71
C ALA A 111 23.11 11.37 4.00
N ASN A 112 22.05 12.18 3.99
CA ASN A 112 22.08 13.61 4.27
C ASN A 112 20.95 14.03 5.24
N PRO A 113 21.21 14.03 6.55
CA PRO A 113 20.20 14.38 7.55
C PRO A 113 19.61 15.80 7.41
N GLU A 114 20.38 16.76 6.88
CA GLU A 114 19.87 18.13 6.62
C GLU A 114 18.80 18.12 5.51
N LEU A 115 18.96 17.27 4.50
CA LEU A 115 17.97 17.08 3.45
C LEU A 115 16.64 16.55 4.01
N ALA A 116 16.70 15.65 5.01
CA ALA A 116 15.52 15.15 5.69
C ALA A 116 14.75 16.27 6.41
N LEU A 117 15.45 17.17 7.10
CA LEU A 117 14.85 18.34 7.75
C LEU A 117 14.20 19.27 6.74
N LYS A 118 14.91 19.61 5.65
CA LYS A 118 14.43 20.49 4.59
C LYS A 118 13.17 19.93 3.93
N ARG A 119 13.19 18.66 3.49
CA ARG A 119 12.03 17.99 2.88
C ARG A 119 10.86 17.90 3.86
N GLY A 120 11.14 17.66 5.14
CA GLY A 120 10.13 17.68 6.21
C GLY A 120 9.42 19.03 6.33
N GLN A 121 10.18 20.13 6.33
CA GLN A 121 9.63 21.50 6.34
C GLN A 121 8.80 21.78 5.08
N GLU A 122 9.32 21.47 3.90
CA GLU A 122 8.60 21.66 2.63
C GLU A 122 7.27 20.90 2.60
N ARG A 123 7.25 19.63 3.04
CA ARG A 123 6.03 18.83 3.17
C ARG A 123 5.03 19.48 4.15
N ALA A 124 5.50 20.02 5.26
CA ALA A 124 4.65 20.72 6.24
C ALA A 124 4.02 21.99 5.63
N THR A 125 4.83 22.84 4.99
CA THR A 125 4.36 24.06 4.30
C THR A 125 3.34 23.73 3.21
N LEU A 126 3.60 22.72 2.37
CA LEU A 126 2.64 22.26 1.36
C LEU A 126 1.34 21.75 2.01
N GLY A 127 1.44 21.06 3.14
CA GLY A 127 0.29 20.59 3.91
C GLY A 127 -0.56 21.72 4.50
N TRP A 128 0.06 22.81 4.96
CA TRP A 128 -0.64 23.99 5.47
C TRP A 128 -1.35 24.76 4.35
N LYS A 129 -0.66 24.98 3.22
CA LYS A 129 -1.25 25.57 2.01
C LYS A 129 -2.48 24.79 1.54
N ARG A 130 -2.40 23.45 1.50
CA ARG A 130 -3.55 22.60 1.14
C ARG A 130 -4.74 22.74 2.10
N LYS A 131 -4.51 23.11 3.36
CA LYS A 131 -5.55 23.30 4.38
C LYS A 131 -6.06 24.75 4.46
N GLY A 132 -5.61 25.64 3.57
CA GLY A 132 -5.99 27.05 3.60
C GLY A 132 -5.57 27.78 4.88
N LYS A 133 -4.57 27.25 5.60
CA LYS A 133 -3.94 27.98 6.70
C LYS A 133 -2.85 28.84 6.09
N ASP A 134 -3.16 30.12 5.87
CA ASP A 134 -2.14 31.10 5.53
C ASP A 134 -1.17 31.26 6.70
N ASP A 135 0.11 31.37 6.35
CA ASP A 135 1.22 31.57 7.26
C ASP A 135 0.95 32.85 8.10
N LYS A 136 0.91 32.71 9.43
CA LYS A 136 0.94 33.84 10.36
C LYS A 136 2.38 34.25 10.63
#